data_AF-A0A3D4PLU6-F1
#
_entry.id   AF-A0A3D4PLU6-F1
#
_cell.length_a   1.000
_cell.length_b   1.000
_cell.length_c   1.000
_cell.angle_alpha   90.00
_cell.angle_beta   90.00
_cell.angle_gamma   90.00
#
_symmetry.space_group_name_H-M   'P 1'
#
loop_
_entity.id
_entity.type
_entity.pdbx_description
1 polymer ?
#
loop_
_entity_poly.entity_id
_entity_poly.type
_entity_poly.pdbx_seq_one_letter_code
_entity_poly.pdbx_strand_id
1 'polypeptide(L)'
;AVDETLLVESPEDPVPDASLEDVQQEEVEVEEIFESVTELADVSAEQMLRQYETDAQSSGNVGSREGSGRRALGADGGQSGLPREQRWYIQFASQKDLEVYAQQLEFFGIELGTIQADGTLVYLSNLTQNPPAIRKTTSGKNESRMYMTWQGGQLKAADQDLFRRAGIDVSTSRVLHFYPPRTEAMLAQLEHDYANRVAKDIRRTYFVVESTREGYEFRVSRQSYFR
;
A
#
# COMPACT_ATOMS: atom_id res chain seq x y z
N ALA A 1 12.13 12.42 -74.13
CA ALA A 1 12.27 13.31 -72.96
C ALA A 1 13.48 12.81 -72.20
N VAL A 2 14.73 13.20 -72.48
CA VAL A 2 15.35 14.55 -72.56
C VAL A 2 15.04 15.39 -71.34
N ASP A 3 15.91 15.20 -70.33
CA ASP A 3 16.71 16.22 -69.62
C ASP A 3 16.27 17.68 -69.78
N GLU A 4 16.01 18.37 -68.66
CA GLU A 4 16.17 19.82 -68.52
C GLU A 4 16.03 20.22 -67.03
N THR A 5 17.19 20.35 -66.40
CA THR A 5 17.42 21.04 -65.13
C THR A 5 17.48 22.57 -65.31
N LEU A 6 17.25 23.28 -64.19
CA LEU A 6 17.82 24.58 -63.76
C LEU A 6 17.20 25.90 -64.25
N LEU A 7 16.85 26.74 -63.27
CA LEU A 7 17.37 28.11 -63.19
C LEU A 7 17.55 28.51 -61.71
N VAL A 8 18.82 28.61 -61.33
CA VAL A 8 19.36 29.19 -60.10
C VAL A 8 19.57 30.68 -60.35
N GLU A 9 19.18 31.53 -59.41
CA GLU A 9 19.89 32.79 -59.11
C GLU A 9 19.87 33.05 -57.59
N SER A 10 21.03 32.86 -56.97
CA SER A 10 21.51 33.57 -55.76
C SER A 10 22.33 34.80 -56.25
N PRO A 11 22.51 35.89 -55.48
CA PRO A 11 23.44 35.96 -54.33
C PRO A 11 22.90 36.79 -53.13
N GLU A 12 23.01 36.30 -51.88
CA GLU A 12 24.05 36.62 -50.86
C GLU A 12 24.19 38.10 -50.45
N ASP A 13 23.98 38.38 -49.17
CA ASP A 13 25.00 38.99 -48.29
C ASP A 13 24.59 38.92 -46.78
N PRO A 14 25.54 39.00 -45.82
CA PRO A 14 25.63 38.03 -44.72
C PRO A 14 25.64 38.63 -43.28
N VAL A 15 25.82 37.71 -42.33
CA VAL A 15 26.29 37.78 -40.90
C VAL A 15 25.38 38.42 -39.82
N PRO A 16 25.50 38.05 -38.51
CA PRO A 16 26.39 37.07 -37.89
C PRO A 16 25.79 36.09 -36.85
N ASP A 17 26.60 35.06 -36.61
CA ASP A 17 26.61 34.06 -35.53
C ASP A 17 26.23 34.60 -34.13
N ALA A 18 25.35 33.83 -33.45
CA ALA A 18 25.34 33.71 -32.01
C ALA A 18 24.87 32.30 -31.62
N SER A 19 25.87 31.44 -31.42
CA SER A 19 26.03 30.56 -30.24
C SER A 19 25.04 29.41 -30.03
N LEU A 20 25.56 28.21 -30.33
CA LEU A 20 25.63 27.04 -29.43
C LEU A 20 24.91 27.17 -28.07
N GLU A 21 23.78 26.48 -27.93
CA GLU A 21 23.10 25.97 -26.71
C GLU A 21 21.74 25.49 -27.25
N ASP A 22 21.30 24.24 -27.24
CA ASP A 22 21.53 23.12 -26.35
C ASP A 22 20.99 21.87 -27.10
N VAL A 23 21.89 21.07 -27.68
CA VAL A 23 21.55 19.75 -28.26
C VAL A 23 22.28 18.73 -27.40
N GLN A 24 21.77 18.50 -26.20
CA GLN A 24 22.29 17.48 -25.30
C GLN A 24 21.36 17.26 -24.10
N GLN A 25 20.16 16.73 -24.31
CA GLN A 25 19.39 16.14 -23.21
C GLN A 25 18.21 15.31 -23.72
N GLU A 26 18.49 14.14 -24.28
CA GLU A 26 17.46 13.09 -24.49
C GLU A 26 18.12 11.71 -24.61
N GLU A 27 19.07 11.38 -23.71
CA GLU A 27 19.61 10.03 -23.63
C GLU A 27 20.02 9.59 -22.20
N VAL A 28 19.55 10.32 -21.18
CA VAL A 28 19.82 9.98 -19.77
C VAL A 28 18.51 9.79 -19.04
N GLU A 29 17.87 8.62 -19.16
CA GLU A 29 16.93 8.14 -18.12
C GLU A 29 16.43 6.70 -18.30
N VAL A 30 16.85 5.91 -19.30
CA VAL A 30 16.25 4.56 -19.45
C VAL A 30 16.82 3.58 -18.41
N GLU A 31 18.08 3.73 -18.00
CA GLU A 31 18.74 2.78 -17.09
C GLU A 31 18.34 3.00 -15.62
N GLU A 32 18.11 4.25 -15.22
CA GLU A 32 17.67 4.63 -13.86
C GLU A 32 16.22 4.21 -13.57
N ILE A 33 15.36 4.16 -14.60
CA ILE A 33 13.99 3.66 -14.50
C ILE A 33 13.97 2.14 -14.25
N PHE A 34 14.86 1.37 -14.86
CA PHE A 34 14.93 -0.09 -14.65
C PHE A 34 15.45 -0.47 -13.25
N GLU A 35 16.40 0.28 -12.70
CA GLU A 35 16.85 0.07 -11.31
C GLU A 35 15.74 0.39 -10.30
N SER A 36 14.97 1.46 -10.51
CA SER A 36 13.85 1.85 -9.65
C SER A 36 12.70 0.82 -9.62
N VAL A 37 12.40 0.19 -10.76
CA VAL A 37 11.39 -0.89 -10.85
C VAL A 37 11.86 -2.16 -10.12
N THR A 38 13.15 -2.47 -10.19
CA THR A 38 13.74 -3.63 -9.52
C THR A 38 13.75 -3.45 -7.99
N GLU A 39 14.09 -2.25 -7.51
CA GLU A 39 14.07 -1.91 -6.09
C GLU A 39 12.66 -1.95 -5.47
N LEU A 40 11.61 -1.59 -6.22
CA LEU A 40 10.22 -1.64 -5.75
C LEU A 40 9.71 -3.07 -5.59
N ALA A 41 10.09 -3.95 -6.53
CA ALA A 41 9.85 -5.38 -6.40
C ALA A 41 10.55 -5.91 -5.15
N ASP A 42 11.82 -5.53 -4.92
CA ASP A 42 12.60 -6.02 -3.79
C ASP A 42 12.11 -5.51 -2.43
N VAL A 43 11.80 -4.22 -2.25
CA VAL A 43 11.34 -3.70 -0.94
C VAL A 43 9.94 -4.20 -0.58
N SER A 44 9.02 -4.23 -1.56
CA SER A 44 7.67 -4.74 -1.35
C SER A 44 7.66 -6.26 -1.19
N ALA A 45 8.47 -6.97 -1.99
CA ALA A 45 8.65 -8.41 -1.83
C ALA A 45 9.33 -8.73 -0.51
N GLU A 46 10.34 -7.99 -0.05
CA GLU A 46 11.00 -8.22 1.24
C GLU A 46 10.03 -8.02 2.42
N GLN A 47 9.15 -7.02 2.36
CA GLN A 47 8.12 -6.81 3.38
C GLN A 47 7.05 -7.92 3.33
N MET A 48 6.62 -8.32 2.13
CA MET A 48 5.69 -9.45 1.95
C MET A 48 6.30 -10.78 2.39
N LEU A 49 7.54 -11.07 1.99
CA LEU A 49 8.33 -12.25 2.34
C LEU A 49 8.55 -12.31 3.85
N ARG A 50 8.82 -11.18 4.52
CA ARG A 50 8.93 -11.15 5.99
C ARG A 50 7.62 -11.49 6.69
N GLN A 51 6.46 -11.07 6.15
CA GLN A 51 5.16 -11.52 6.67
C GLN A 51 5.01 -13.04 6.48
N TYR A 52 5.38 -13.58 5.31
CA TYR A 52 5.35 -15.02 5.03
C TYR A 52 6.29 -15.83 5.94
N GLU A 53 7.54 -15.39 6.13
CA GLU A 53 8.52 -16.05 7.01
C GLU A 53 8.06 -16.01 8.47
N THR A 54 7.47 -14.90 8.92
CA THR A 54 6.99 -14.76 10.30
C THR A 54 5.72 -15.60 10.55
N ASP A 55 4.81 -15.69 9.57
CA ASP A 55 3.64 -16.57 9.62
C ASP A 55 4.04 -18.06 9.63
N ALA A 56 5.10 -18.44 8.89
CA ALA A 56 5.65 -19.80 8.88
C ALA A 56 6.44 -20.16 10.16
N GLN A 57 7.08 -19.19 10.80
CA GLN A 57 7.90 -19.36 12.01
C GLN A 57 7.10 -19.30 13.33
N SER A 58 5.78 -19.09 13.29
CA SER A 58 4.92 -18.98 14.49
C SER A 58 4.72 -20.28 15.30
N SER A 59 5.57 -21.31 15.09
CA SER A 59 5.56 -22.56 15.86
C SER A 59 6.91 -22.98 16.47
N GLY A 60 7.99 -22.20 16.33
CA GLY A 60 9.33 -22.68 16.67
C GLY A 60 10.16 -21.74 17.56
N ASN A 61 10.19 -22.08 18.86
CA ASN A 61 11.25 -21.80 19.84
C ASN A 61 11.69 -20.35 20.17
N VAL A 62 11.60 -20.03 21.46
CA VAL A 62 12.16 -18.82 22.07
C VAL A 62 13.69 -18.91 22.14
N GLY A 63 14.38 -17.91 21.60
CA GLY A 63 15.82 -17.73 21.79
C GLY A 63 16.65 -17.97 20.54
N SER A 64 16.64 -17.02 19.61
CA SER A 64 17.79 -16.76 18.73
C SER A 64 17.78 -15.28 18.39
N ARG A 65 18.59 -14.54 19.12
CA ARG A 65 18.86 -13.13 18.94
C ARG A 65 20.09 -13.02 18.05
N GLU A 66 19.89 -12.83 16.76
CA GLU A 66 20.96 -12.39 15.85
C GLU A 66 20.37 -11.27 14.98
N GLY A 67 20.90 -10.06 15.18
CA GLY A 67 20.29 -8.84 14.67
C GLY A 67 20.56 -8.60 13.19
N SER A 68 19.48 -8.44 12.40
CA SER A 68 19.52 -7.62 11.20
C SER A 68 19.13 -6.18 11.61
N GLY A 69 20.14 -5.38 11.92
CA GLY A 69 20.00 -4.00 12.39
C GLY A 69 19.46 -3.05 11.32
N ARG A 70 18.18 -3.15 10.96
CA ARG A 70 17.48 -2.13 10.16
C ARG A 70 16.12 -1.81 10.79
N ARG A 71 15.89 -0.50 10.94
CA ARG A 71 14.85 0.14 11.75
C ARG A 71 13.46 -0.35 11.38
N ALA A 72 12.62 -0.65 12.38
CA ALA A 72 11.19 -0.79 12.20
C ALA A 72 10.64 0.54 11.69
N LEU A 73 10.14 0.57 10.45
CA LEU A 73 9.54 1.75 9.84
C LEU A 73 8.09 1.87 10.30
N GLY A 74 7.95 2.22 11.57
CA GLY A 74 6.78 2.83 12.19
C GLY A 74 7.37 3.72 13.28
N ALA A 75 7.37 5.03 13.07
CA ALA A 75 8.05 5.97 13.95
C ALA A 75 7.26 6.17 15.26
N ASP A 76 7.27 5.16 16.13
CA ASP A 76 7.31 5.36 17.58
C ASP A 76 8.60 4.74 18.13
N GLY A 77 9.33 5.52 18.93
CA GLY A 77 10.70 5.18 19.32
C GLY A 77 10.78 3.89 20.13
N GLY A 78 11.50 2.89 19.61
CA GLY A 78 12.20 1.89 20.42
C GLY A 78 11.34 0.98 21.31
N GLN A 79 10.04 0.86 21.07
CA GLN A 79 9.22 -0.09 21.83
C GLN A 79 9.49 -1.51 21.33
N SER A 80 10.34 -2.22 22.08
CA SER A 80 10.54 -3.67 21.95
C SER A 80 9.17 -4.38 22.00
N GLY A 81 8.67 -4.91 20.90
CA GLY A 81 7.35 -5.54 20.82
C GLY A 81 6.99 -5.95 19.39
N LEU A 82 5.91 -6.71 19.20
CA LEU A 82 5.40 -7.02 17.86
C LEU A 82 4.85 -5.74 17.19
N PRO A 83 5.16 -5.48 15.91
CA PRO A 83 4.52 -4.42 15.13
C PRO A 83 2.99 -4.49 15.15
N ARG A 84 2.32 -3.34 14.98
CA ARG A 84 0.86 -3.20 15.08
C ARG A 84 0.15 -4.13 14.10
N GLU A 85 0.61 -4.17 12.87
CA GLU A 85 0.13 -5.00 11.77
C GLU A 85 0.26 -6.51 12.05
N GLN A 86 1.18 -6.92 12.92
CA GLN A 86 1.37 -8.32 13.31
C GLN A 86 0.52 -8.74 14.51
N ARG A 87 0.10 -7.78 15.35
CA ARG A 87 -0.68 -8.06 16.57
C ARG A 87 -2.17 -7.75 16.42
N TRP A 88 -2.56 -6.87 15.50
CA TRP A 88 -3.96 -6.46 15.30
C TRP A 88 -4.71 -7.42 14.40
N TYR A 89 -5.96 -7.70 14.79
CA TYR A 89 -6.91 -8.46 13.99
C TYR A 89 -8.23 -7.70 14.03
N ILE A 90 -8.76 -7.33 12.87
CA ILE A 90 -9.98 -6.53 12.78
C ILE A 90 -11.08 -7.39 12.17
N GLN A 91 -12.22 -7.44 12.85
CA GLN A 91 -13.41 -8.13 12.40
C GLN A 91 -14.47 -7.09 12.00
N PHE A 92 -14.68 -6.95 10.70
CA PHE A 92 -15.76 -6.12 10.16
C PHE A 92 -17.12 -6.81 10.32
N ALA A 93 -18.16 -6.01 10.54
CA ALA A 93 -19.53 -6.50 10.69
C ALA A 93 -20.13 -6.87 9.32
N SER A 94 -20.98 -7.90 9.31
CA SER A 94 -21.72 -8.41 8.14
C SER A 94 -20.84 -8.83 6.95
N GLN A 95 -20.39 -10.08 6.96
CA GLN A 95 -19.75 -10.73 5.80
C GLN A 95 -20.71 -10.94 4.61
N LYS A 96 -22.00 -10.67 4.78
CA LYS A 96 -23.05 -11.01 3.80
C LYS A 96 -23.39 -9.87 2.84
N ASP A 97 -23.14 -8.61 3.24
CA ASP A 97 -23.50 -7.44 2.45
C ASP A 97 -22.26 -6.64 2.07
N LEU A 98 -21.93 -6.67 0.77
CA LEU A 98 -20.78 -5.96 0.20
C LEU A 98 -20.88 -4.44 0.44
N GLU A 99 -22.08 -3.87 0.36
CA GLU A 99 -22.29 -2.44 0.59
C GLU A 99 -22.04 -2.03 2.04
N VAL A 100 -22.51 -2.83 3.00
CA VAL A 100 -22.30 -2.55 4.43
C VAL A 100 -20.81 -2.66 4.77
N TYR A 101 -20.10 -3.58 4.13
CA TYR A 101 -18.65 -3.68 4.25
C TYR A 101 -17.92 -2.47 3.65
N ALA A 102 -18.28 -2.07 2.42
CA ALA A 102 -17.72 -0.89 1.76
C ALA A 102 -17.94 0.40 2.58
N GLN A 103 -19.13 0.57 3.15
CA GLN A 103 -19.46 1.69 4.04
C GLN A 103 -18.60 1.72 5.29
N GLN A 104 -18.32 0.56 5.92
CA GLN A 104 -17.44 0.50 7.08
C GLN A 104 -16.02 0.92 6.72
N LEU A 105 -15.47 0.39 5.63
CA LEU A 105 -14.13 0.76 5.16
C LEU A 105 -14.04 2.26 4.86
N GLU A 106 -15.02 2.80 4.12
CA GLU A 106 -15.08 4.22 3.76
C GLU A 106 -15.25 5.12 4.98
N PHE A 107 -16.09 4.73 5.95
CA PHE A 107 -16.28 5.49 7.20
C PHE A 107 -14.98 5.66 7.99
N PHE A 108 -14.13 4.63 8.02
CA PHE A 108 -12.82 4.69 8.64
C PHE A 108 -11.72 5.23 7.73
N GLY A 109 -12.05 5.64 6.50
CA GLY A 109 -11.11 6.14 5.50
C GLY A 109 -10.08 5.10 5.05
N ILE A 110 -10.39 3.81 5.18
CA ILE A 110 -9.53 2.71 4.77
C ILE A 110 -9.59 2.60 3.26
N GLU A 111 -8.43 2.67 2.63
CA GLU A 111 -8.31 2.46 1.18
C GLU A 111 -7.86 1.04 0.89
N LEU A 112 -8.38 0.46 -0.19
CA LEU A 112 -7.87 -0.81 -0.68
C LEU A 112 -6.77 -0.55 -1.71
N GLY A 113 -5.79 -1.42 -1.80
CA GLY A 113 -4.85 -1.38 -2.90
C GLY A 113 -4.34 -2.74 -3.33
N THR A 114 -3.78 -2.77 -4.53
CA THR A 114 -3.22 -3.97 -5.14
C THR A 114 -2.00 -3.58 -5.96
N ILE A 115 -0.99 -4.43 -5.93
CA ILE A 115 0.15 -4.32 -6.85
C ILE A 115 -0.21 -5.14 -8.08
N GLN A 116 -0.16 -4.50 -9.25
CA GLN A 116 -0.39 -5.14 -10.55
C GLN A 116 0.89 -5.81 -11.06
N ALA A 117 0.76 -6.69 -12.05
CA ALA A 117 1.91 -7.45 -12.58
C ALA A 117 3.00 -6.57 -13.20
N ASP A 118 2.65 -5.36 -13.63
CA ASP A 118 3.55 -4.33 -14.14
C ASP A 118 4.25 -3.51 -13.02
N GLY A 119 4.02 -3.85 -11.75
CA GLY A 119 4.55 -3.12 -10.59
C GLY A 119 3.72 -1.88 -10.21
N THR A 120 2.66 -1.56 -10.94
CA THR A 120 1.79 -0.41 -10.63
C THR A 120 0.99 -0.70 -9.35
N LEU A 121 1.09 0.20 -8.37
CA LEU A 121 0.23 0.17 -7.19
C LEU A 121 -1.06 0.94 -7.48
N VAL A 122 -2.17 0.23 -7.40
CA VAL A 122 -3.51 0.77 -7.64
C VAL A 122 -4.24 0.85 -6.31
N TYR A 123 -4.80 2.01 -6.00
CA TYR A 123 -5.65 2.27 -4.84
C TYR A 123 -7.12 2.41 -5.27
N LEU A 124 -8.01 1.93 -4.42
CA LEU A 124 -9.43 2.18 -4.44
C LEU A 124 -9.84 2.96 -3.21
N SER A 125 -10.59 4.03 -3.45
CA SER A 125 -11.24 4.85 -2.42
C SER A 125 -12.68 5.13 -2.82
N ASN A 126 -13.46 5.74 -1.92
CA ASN A 126 -14.91 5.95 -2.10
C ASN A 126 -15.61 4.65 -2.52
N LEU A 127 -15.42 3.58 -1.74
CA LEU A 127 -15.78 2.21 -2.09
C LEU A 127 -17.29 2.00 -2.28
N THR A 128 -18.11 2.91 -1.74
CA THR A 128 -19.56 2.93 -1.94
C THR A 128 -19.99 3.55 -3.27
N GLN A 129 -19.08 4.24 -3.97
CA GLN A 129 -19.33 4.73 -5.33
C GLN A 129 -19.27 3.57 -6.34
N ASN A 130 -20.03 3.68 -7.42
CA ASN A 130 -20.06 2.69 -8.49
C ASN A 130 -19.83 3.36 -9.86
N PRO A 131 -18.62 3.25 -10.46
CA PRO A 131 -17.46 2.53 -9.94
C PRO A 131 -16.76 3.28 -8.78
N PRO A 132 -16.02 2.59 -7.90
CA PRO A 132 -15.16 3.23 -6.90
C PRO A 132 -14.09 4.13 -7.54
N ALA A 133 -13.58 5.10 -6.79
CA ALA A 133 -12.51 5.97 -7.27
C ALA A 133 -11.18 5.22 -7.35
N ILE A 134 -10.45 5.40 -8.46
CA ILE A 134 -9.19 4.70 -8.75
C ILE A 134 -8.04 5.71 -8.76
N ARG A 135 -6.96 5.39 -8.03
CA ARG A 135 -5.69 6.12 -8.10
C ARG A 135 -4.56 5.14 -8.42
N LYS A 136 -3.69 5.47 -9.36
CA LYS A 136 -2.54 4.63 -9.74
C LYS A 136 -1.24 5.37 -9.42
N THR A 137 -0.23 4.64 -8.95
CA THR A 137 1.13 5.14 -8.78
C THR A 137 2.12 4.07 -9.21
N THR A 138 3.21 4.50 -9.84
CA THR A 138 4.37 3.67 -10.15
C THR A 138 5.42 3.72 -9.02
N SER A 139 5.22 4.58 -8.01
CA SER A 139 6.10 4.71 -6.86
C SER A 139 5.35 4.47 -5.55
N GLY A 140 5.83 3.50 -4.78
CA GLY A 140 5.41 3.24 -3.40
C GLY A 140 6.14 4.11 -2.37
N LYS A 141 7.14 4.92 -2.76
CA LYS A 141 8.00 5.68 -1.83
C LYS A 141 7.23 6.68 -0.95
N ASN A 142 6.06 7.12 -1.41
CA ASN A 142 5.19 8.05 -0.69
C ASN A 142 4.12 7.36 0.17
N GLU A 143 4.07 6.03 0.16
CA GLU A 143 3.11 5.25 0.94
C GLU A 143 3.74 4.78 2.25
N SER A 144 3.52 5.54 3.31
CA SER A 144 4.04 5.27 4.65
C SER A 144 2.97 4.75 5.62
N ARG A 145 1.73 4.56 5.15
CA ARG A 145 0.63 4.10 6.01
C ARG A 145 0.82 2.64 6.38
N MET A 146 0.39 2.30 7.60
CA MET A 146 0.22 0.90 8.00
C MET A 146 -0.77 0.22 7.05
N TYR A 147 -0.39 -0.96 6.56
CA TYR A 147 -1.28 -1.79 5.77
C TYR A 147 -1.51 -3.16 6.40
N MET A 148 -2.67 -3.74 6.11
CA MET A 148 -3.02 -5.10 6.53
C MET A 148 -3.56 -5.90 5.34
N THR A 149 -3.42 -7.21 5.41
CA THR A 149 -3.90 -8.13 4.37
C THR A 149 -4.76 -9.21 4.98
N TRP A 150 -5.81 -9.64 4.27
CA TRP A 150 -6.53 -10.84 4.66
C TRP A 150 -5.70 -12.08 4.34
N GLN A 151 -5.59 -12.98 5.31
CA GLN A 151 -4.99 -14.30 5.09
C GLN A 151 -5.95 -15.25 4.33
N GLY A 152 -7.23 -14.89 4.24
CA GLY A 152 -8.26 -15.64 3.52
C GLY A 152 -9.67 -15.33 4.02
N GLY A 153 -10.66 -16.11 3.53
CA GLY A 153 -12.05 -16.03 3.98
C GLY A 153 -12.94 -15.11 3.16
N GLN A 154 -14.17 -14.88 3.63
CA GLN A 154 -15.21 -14.16 2.89
C GLN A 154 -14.86 -12.68 2.63
N LEU A 155 -14.13 -12.02 3.55
CA LEU A 155 -13.72 -10.62 3.37
C LEU A 155 -12.72 -10.44 2.23
N LYS A 156 -11.85 -11.44 1.98
CA LYS A 156 -10.99 -11.43 0.79
C LYS A 156 -11.81 -11.46 -0.49
N ALA A 157 -12.89 -12.25 -0.53
CA ALA A 157 -13.77 -12.28 -1.70
C ALA A 157 -14.53 -10.95 -1.87
N ALA A 158 -14.95 -10.32 -0.76
CA ALA A 158 -15.56 -9.00 -0.78
C ALA A 158 -14.62 -7.94 -1.37
N ASP A 159 -13.33 -7.94 -1.00
CA ASP A 159 -12.34 -7.04 -1.61
C ASP A 159 -12.22 -7.28 -3.12
N GLN A 160 -12.14 -8.54 -3.54
CA GLN A 160 -12.07 -8.89 -4.95
C GLN A 160 -13.30 -8.38 -5.72
N ASP A 161 -14.49 -8.44 -5.10
CA ASP A 161 -15.72 -7.91 -5.67
C ASP A 161 -15.69 -6.37 -5.78
N LEU A 162 -15.12 -5.66 -4.79
CA LEU A 162 -14.91 -4.20 -4.86
C LEU A 162 -13.96 -3.80 -6.00
N PHE A 163 -12.86 -4.53 -6.19
CA PHE A 163 -11.97 -4.32 -7.33
C PHE A 163 -12.64 -4.62 -8.67
N ARG A 164 -13.47 -5.67 -8.73
CA ARG A 164 -14.22 -6.00 -9.94
C ARG A 164 -15.21 -4.90 -10.33
N ARG A 165 -15.85 -4.21 -9.37
CA ARG A 165 -16.70 -3.03 -9.63
C ARG A 165 -15.92 -1.89 -10.30
N ALA A 166 -14.65 -1.74 -9.95
CA ALA A 166 -13.74 -0.79 -10.58
C ALA A 166 -13.13 -1.29 -11.91
N GLY A 167 -13.54 -2.48 -12.39
CA GLY A 167 -13.03 -3.08 -13.62
C GLY A 167 -11.59 -3.61 -13.52
N ILE A 168 -11.09 -3.85 -12.30
CA ILE A 168 -9.74 -4.34 -12.04
C ILE A 168 -9.82 -5.79 -11.57
N ASP A 169 -9.08 -6.69 -12.23
CA ASP A 169 -8.93 -8.06 -11.75
C ASP A 169 -7.79 -8.14 -10.72
N VAL A 170 -8.11 -8.72 -9.57
CA VAL A 170 -7.17 -8.98 -8.46
C VAL A 170 -7.29 -10.43 -7.97
N SER A 171 -7.80 -11.34 -8.81
CA SER A 171 -7.97 -12.75 -8.50
C SER A 171 -6.67 -13.43 -8.05
N THR A 172 -5.55 -13.06 -8.67
CA THR A 172 -4.20 -13.56 -8.37
C THR A 172 -3.37 -12.61 -7.51
N SER A 173 -3.84 -11.37 -7.30
CA SER A 173 -3.10 -10.35 -6.57
C SER A 173 -3.48 -10.30 -5.09
N ARG A 174 -2.57 -9.79 -4.26
CA ARG A 174 -2.83 -9.57 -2.84
C ARG A 174 -3.45 -8.19 -2.64
N VAL A 175 -4.57 -8.14 -1.94
CA VAL A 175 -5.22 -6.88 -1.56
C VAL A 175 -4.65 -6.38 -0.24
N LEU A 176 -4.23 -5.12 -0.25
CA LEU A 176 -3.69 -4.35 0.86
C LEU A 176 -4.79 -3.41 1.38
N HIS A 177 -4.95 -3.29 2.69
CA HIS A 177 -5.82 -2.30 3.33
C HIS A 177 -4.95 -1.23 3.95
N PHE A 178 -4.97 -0.02 3.40
CA PHE A 178 -4.21 1.11 3.92
C PHE A 178 -5.03 1.87 4.97
N TYR A 179 -4.53 1.87 6.20
CA TYR A 179 -5.18 2.56 7.31
C TYR A 179 -4.67 4.01 7.38
N PRO A 180 -5.54 5.02 7.38
CA PRO A 180 -5.10 6.39 7.52
C PRO A 180 -4.56 6.63 8.94
N PRO A 181 -3.65 7.60 9.15
CA PRO A 181 -3.02 7.85 10.46
C PRO A 181 -4.01 8.08 11.60
N ARG A 182 -5.16 8.71 11.30
CA ARG A 182 -6.24 8.92 12.26
C ARG A 182 -6.81 7.61 12.78
N THR A 183 -7.07 6.65 11.89
CA THR A 183 -7.67 5.36 12.23
C THR A 183 -6.66 4.47 12.93
N GLU A 184 -5.39 4.51 12.50
CA GLU A 184 -4.31 3.81 13.18
C GLU A 184 -4.13 4.31 14.63
N ALA A 185 -4.09 5.63 14.84
CA ALA A 185 -3.98 6.22 16.17
C ALA A 185 -5.17 5.86 17.07
N MET A 186 -6.39 5.84 16.51
CA MET A 186 -7.59 5.42 17.22
C MET A 186 -7.51 3.95 17.68
N LEU A 187 -7.08 3.04 16.80
CA LEU A 187 -6.91 1.62 17.15
C LEU A 187 -5.82 1.41 18.21
N ALA A 188 -4.71 2.15 18.12
CA ALA A 188 -3.65 2.11 19.11
C ALA A 188 -4.12 2.59 20.49
N GLN A 189 -4.94 3.65 20.53
CA GLN A 189 -5.54 4.15 21.76
C GLN A 189 -6.48 3.10 22.39
N LEU A 190 -7.37 2.51 21.58
CA LEU A 190 -8.28 1.46 22.03
C LEU A 190 -7.54 0.21 22.57
N GLU A 191 -6.45 -0.19 21.91
CA GLU A 191 -5.59 -1.29 22.36
C GLU A 191 -4.99 -1.02 23.75
N HIS A 192 -4.51 0.21 23.97
CA HIS A 192 -3.94 0.61 25.24
C HIS A 192 -5.02 0.66 26.33
N ASP A 193 -6.15 1.32 26.05
CA ASP A 193 -7.22 1.58 27.02
C ASP A 193 -7.94 0.31 27.48
N TYR A 194 -7.96 -0.75 26.64
CA TYR A 194 -8.63 -2.00 26.99
C TYR A 194 -8.08 -2.67 28.27
N ALA A 195 -6.77 -2.58 28.51
CA ALA A 195 -6.14 -3.24 29.66
C ALA A 195 -4.99 -2.44 30.32
N ASN A 196 -4.75 -1.20 29.86
CA ASN A 196 -3.65 -0.33 30.29
C ASN A 196 -2.28 -1.05 30.26
N ARG A 197 -2.06 -1.85 29.21
CA ARG A 197 -0.80 -2.58 28.99
C ARG A 197 0.07 -1.86 27.98
N VAL A 198 1.38 -2.03 28.14
CA VAL A 198 2.36 -1.58 27.16
C VAL A 198 2.39 -2.54 25.98
N ALA A 199 2.62 -2.02 24.77
CA ALA A 199 2.61 -2.78 23.51
C ALA A 199 3.48 -4.05 23.56
N LYS A 200 4.60 -4.00 24.28
CA LYS A 200 5.54 -5.12 24.43
C LYS A 200 4.97 -6.37 25.09
N ASP A 201 3.96 -6.23 25.94
CA ASP A 201 3.34 -7.34 26.66
C ASP A 201 2.18 -7.95 25.86
N ILE A 202 1.75 -7.29 24.79
CA ILE A 202 0.58 -7.65 24.00
C ILE A 202 0.98 -8.57 22.85
N ARG A 203 0.38 -9.76 22.82
CA ARG A 203 0.57 -10.74 21.75
C ARG A 203 -0.40 -10.51 20.60
N ARG A 204 -1.69 -10.31 20.89
CA ARG A 204 -2.74 -10.05 19.88
C ARG A 204 -3.84 -9.18 20.46
N THR A 205 -4.39 -8.29 19.62
CA THR A 205 -5.56 -7.47 19.92
C THR A 205 -6.61 -7.69 18.83
N TYR A 206 -7.82 -8.05 19.23
CA TYR A 206 -8.95 -8.32 18.35
C TYR A 206 -9.94 -7.17 18.42
N PHE A 207 -10.06 -6.42 17.34
CA PHE A 207 -11.04 -5.37 17.17
C PHE A 207 -12.27 -5.92 16.46
N VAL A 208 -13.43 -5.43 16.85
CA VAL A 208 -14.70 -5.64 16.16
C VAL A 208 -15.23 -4.28 15.72
N VAL A 209 -15.83 -4.23 14.53
CA VAL A 209 -16.60 -3.07 14.09
C VAL A 209 -18.05 -3.26 14.53
N GLU A 210 -18.59 -2.25 15.22
CA GLU A 210 -19.99 -2.21 15.63
C GLU A 210 -20.70 -1.03 14.93
N SER A 211 -21.95 -1.24 14.52
CA SER A 211 -22.80 -0.16 14.02
C SER A 211 -23.38 0.64 15.17
N THR A 212 -23.30 1.96 15.08
CA THR A 212 -23.86 2.90 16.06
C THR A 212 -24.94 3.77 15.40
N ARG A 213 -25.59 4.65 16.17
CA ARG A 213 -26.53 5.63 15.58
C ARG A 213 -25.84 6.66 14.68
N GLU A 214 -24.55 6.87 14.87
CA GLU A 214 -23.77 7.91 14.19
C GLU A 214 -22.85 7.35 13.09
N GLY A 215 -22.87 6.04 12.87
CA GLY A 215 -22.06 5.36 11.86
C GLY A 215 -21.49 4.04 12.40
N TYR A 216 -20.16 3.97 12.53
CA TYR A 216 -19.45 2.78 12.98
C TYR A 216 -18.42 3.11 14.06
N GLU A 217 -18.13 2.15 14.93
CA GLU A 217 -17.06 2.27 15.92
C GLU A 217 -16.22 1.00 15.98
N PHE A 218 -14.95 1.14 16.34
CA PHE A 218 -14.13 0.00 16.73
C PHE A 218 -14.25 -0.25 18.22
N ARG A 219 -14.34 -1.52 18.60
CA ARG A 219 -14.22 -1.96 19.99
C ARG A 219 -13.21 -3.10 20.09
N VAL A 220 -12.42 -3.12 21.17
CA VAL A 220 -11.58 -4.28 21.49
C VAL A 220 -12.46 -5.36 22.09
N SER A 221 -12.58 -6.48 21.39
CA SER A 221 -13.34 -7.66 21.84
C SER A 221 -12.49 -8.55 22.76
N ARG A 222 -11.19 -8.65 22.47
CA ARG A 222 -10.27 -9.54 23.17
C ARG A 222 -8.83 -9.06 23.00
N GLN A 223 -8.04 -9.26 24.04
CA GLN A 223 -6.59 -9.12 23.99
C GLN A 223 -5.92 -10.36 24.57
N SER A 224 -4.76 -10.72 24.04
CA SER A 224 -3.92 -11.81 24.56
C SER A 224 -2.50 -11.30 24.77
N TYR A 225 -1.82 -11.89 25.75
CA TYR A 225 -0.53 -11.42 26.24
C TYR A 225 0.53 -12.50 26.12
N PHE A 226 1.79 -12.08 26.14
CA PHE A 226 2.90 -13.00 26.39
C PHE A 226 2.82 -13.51 27.84
N ARG A 227 3.16 -14.79 28.03
CA ARG A 227 3.23 -15.42 29.37
C ARG A 227 4.56 -15.13 30.04
#